data_AF-A0A174I5H9-F1
#
_entry.id   AF-A0A174I5H9-F1
#
_cell.length_a   1.000
_cell.length_b   1.000
_cell.length_c   1.000
_cell.angle_alpha   90.00
_cell.angle_beta   90.00
_cell.angle_gamma   90.00
#
_symmetry.space_group_name_H-M   'P 1'
#
loop_
_entity.id
_entity.type
_entity.pdbx_description
1 polymer ?
#
loop_
_entity_poly.entity_id
_entity_poly.type
_entity_poly.pdbx_seq_one_letter_code
_entity_poly.pdbx_strand_id
1 'polypeptide(L)'
;MCLAYQSGKTSKNGYEYLDDQLGSLKDKVKINQYQSAESVNDLWEARGYKSPYKEKTVVQNITLTEDTKFVRVYDGVNSNLEGGWVMRAEDIKGLTPKEIQAEFALEYEPIFIGEVELKAGDTIRLGEVGPNFGYDGGGIQIDLQQQWIGDFTELGKIEDWR
;
A
#
# COMPACT_ATOMS: atom_id res chain seq x y z
N MET A 1 17.55 -40.03 -24.28
CA MET A 1 16.69 -38.88 -24.57
C MET A 1 15.46 -38.98 -23.68
N CYS A 2 15.39 -38.16 -22.64
CA CYS A 2 14.17 -37.66 -22.02
C CYS A 2 14.60 -36.60 -21.00
N LEU A 3 14.37 -35.34 -21.35
CA LEU A 3 14.63 -34.17 -20.53
C LEU A 3 13.39 -33.84 -19.68
N ALA A 4 13.69 -33.51 -18.43
CA ALA A 4 12.98 -32.75 -17.40
C ALA A 4 11.60 -32.12 -17.68
N TYR A 5 10.73 -32.16 -16.66
CA TYR A 5 10.31 -30.93 -15.97
C TYR A 5 9.76 -31.27 -14.57
N GLN A 6 10.54 -31.07 -13.52
CA GLN A 6 10.00 -30.94 -12.16
C GLN A 6 9.94 -29.44 -11.88
N SER A 7 8.73 -28.88 -11.88
CA SER A 7 8.48 -27.50 -11.48
C SER A 7 8.79 -27.36 -9.99
N GLY A 8 9.97 -26.80 -9.67
CA GLY A 8 10.34 -26.43 -8.31
C GLY A 8 9.40 -25.34 -7.80
N LYS A 9 8.45 -25.72 -6.94
CA LYS A 9 7.86 -24.76 -6.00
C LYS A 9 8.87 -24.61 -4.87
N THR A 10 9.80 -23.68 -5.02
CA THR A 10 10.66 -23.25 -3.92
C THR A 10 9.75 -22.58 -2.89
N SER A 11 9.60 -23.17 -1.71
CA SER A 11 8.92 -22.51 -0.61
C SER A 11 9.76 -21.29 -0.23
N LYS A 12 9.29 -20.09 -0.58
CA LYS A 12 9.89 -18.86 -0.10
C LYS A 12 9.91 -18.91 1.43
N ASN A 13 11.06 -18.68 2.04
CA ASN A 13 11.12 -18.54 3.49
C ASN A 13 10.23 -17.35 3.88
N GLY A 14 9.55 -17.40 5.04
CA GLY A 14 8.54 -16.39 5.41
C GLY A 14 9.00 -14.93 5.37
N TYR A 15 10.32 -14.69 5.41
CA TYR A 15 10.93 -13.36 5.28
C TYR A 15 11.07 -12.88 3.82
N GLU A 16 11.23 -13.77 2.83
CA GLU A 16 11.38 -13.38 1.42
C GLU A 16 10.10 -12.74 0.87
N TYR A 17 8.93 -13.20 1.35
CA TYR A 17 7.64 -12.57 1.03
C TYR A 17 7.58 -11.11 1.51
N LEU A 18 8.16 -10.81 2.67
CA LEU A 18 8.13 -9.45 3.24
C LEU A 18 9.06 -8.50 2.48
N ASP A 19 10.18 -9.01 1.98
CA ASP A 19 11.06 -8.28 1.06
C ASP A 19 10.35 -7.98 -0.27
N ASP A 20 9.61 -8.95 -0.81
CA ASP A 20 8.83 -8.76 -2.05
C ASP A 20 7.76 -7.67 -1.87
N GLN A 21 7.11 -7.63 -0.69
CA GLN A 21 6.14 -6.58 -0.35
C GLN A 21 6.74 -5.17 -0.33
N LEU A 22 8.06 -5.00 -0.17
CA LEU A 22 8.68 -3.67 -0.18
C LEU A 22 8.80 -3.09 -1.60
N GLY A 23 8.83 -3.93 -2.63
CA GLY A 23 8.97 -3.47 -4.02
C GLY A 23 10.17 -2.52 -4.18
N SER A 24 9.95 -1.37 -4.81
CA SER A 24 10.98 -0.32 -4.98
C SER A 24 11.55 0.25 -3.67
N LEU A 25 10.93 -0.02 -2.52
CA LEU A 25 11.38 0.49 -1.22
C LEU A 25 12.46 -0.37 -0.57
N LYS A 26 12.75 -1.57 -1.09
CA LYS A 26 13.59 -2.57 -0.41
C LYS A 26 14.91 -2.01 0.13
N ASP A 27 15.58 -1.15 -0.63
CA ASP A 27 16.88 -0.56 -0.26
C ASP A 27 16.77 0.88 0.29
N LYS A 28 15.55 1.39 0.47
CA LYS A 28 15.25 2.79 0.86
C LYS A 28 14.65 2.89 2.26
N VAL A 29 14.70 1.80 3.02
CA VAL A 29 14.01 1.70 4.30
C VAL A 29 14.83 1.01 5.35
N LYS A 30 14.60 1.41 6.59
CA LYS A 30 14.97 0.66 7.77
C LYS A 30 13.71 0.03 8.35
N ILE A 31 13.70 -1.29 8.49
CA ILE A 31 12.62 -1.97 9.21
C ILE A 31 12.74 -1.71 10.72
N ASN A 32 11.69 -1.14 11.31
CA ASN A 32 11.62 -0.90 12.75
C ASN A 32 10.98 -2.07 13.48
N GLN A 33 9.87 -2.58 12.94
CA GLN A 33 9.07 -3.61 13.59
C GLN A 33 8.21 -4.37 12.58
N TYR A 34 8.00 -5.66 12.83
CA TYR A 34 6.95 -6.46 12.21
C TYR A 34 5.78 -6.59 13.19
N GLN A 35 4.56 -6.33 12.71
CA GLN A 35 3.32 -6.44 13.48
C GLN A 35 2.36 -7.40 12.77
N SER A 36 1.50 -8.09 13.52
CA SER A 36 0.42 -8.84 12.87
C SER A 36 -0.64 -7.87 12.35
N ALA A 37 -1.24 -8.19 11.20
CA ALA A 37 -2.32 -7.40 10.63
C ALA A 37 -3.46 -7.19 11.62
N GLU A 38 -3.83 -8.23 12.39
CA GLU A 38 -4.85 -8.19 13.42
C GLU A 38 -4.55 -7.12 14.48
N SER A 39 -3.30 -7.05 14.96
CA SER A 39 -2.92 -6.05 15.97
C SER A 39 -3.01 -4.62 15.45
N VAL A 40 -2.74 -4.41 14.16
CA VAL A 40 -2.83 -3.08 13.54
C VAL A 40 -4.28 -2.74 13.19
N ASN A 41 -5.06 -3.74 12.77
CA ASN A 41 -6.49 -3.62 12.53
C ASN A 41 -7.24 -3.21 13.80
N ASP A 42 -6.98 -3.86 14.94
CA ASP A 42 -7.58 -3.50 16.24
C ASP A 42 -7.34 -2.01 16.59
N LEU A 43 -6.16 -1.47 16.26
CA LEU A 43 -5.83 -0.06 16.48
C LEU A 43 -6.65 0.87 15.59
N TRP A 44 -6.92 0.47 14.35
CA TRP A 44 -7.72 1.24 13.39
C TRP A 44 -9.22 1.14 13.69
N GLU A 45 -9.70 -0.03 14.09
CA GLU A 45 -11.09 -0.24 14.53
C GLU A 45 -11.42 0.57 15.78
N ALA A 46 -10.50 0.64 16.75
CA ALA A 46 -10.63 1.53 17.90
C ALA A 46 -10.75 3.03 17.52
N ARG A 47 -10.32 3.41 16.31
CA ARG A 47 -10.44 4.76 15.75
C ARG A 47 -11.64 4.92 14.81
N GLY A 48 -12.50 3.91 14.70
CA GLY A 48 -13.71 3.91 13.88
C GLY A 48 -13.50 3.53 12.41
N TYR A 49 -12.31 3.01 12.05
CA TYR A 49 -12.04 2.52 10.69
C TYR A 49 -12.43 1.05 10.57
N LYS A 50 -12.74 0.60 9.35
CA LYS A 50 -12.77 -0.83 9.05
C LYS A 50 -11.34 -1.37 9.00
N SER A 51 -11.14 -2.63 9.40
CA SER A 51 -9.88 -3.37 9.28
C SER A 51 -9.22 -3.16 7.91
N PRO A 52 -8.10 -2.41 7.82
CA PRO A 52 -7.48 -2.10 6.53
C PRO A 52 -6.60 -3.24 6.01
N TYR A 53 -5.99 -4.03 6.89
CA TYR A 53 -5.03 -5.06 6.49
C TYR A 53 -5.66 -6.45 6.45
N LYS A 54 -5.17 -7.30 5.56
CA LYS A 54 -5.61 -8.69 5.45
C LYS A 54 -5.16 -9.51 6.66
N GLU A 55 -6.09 -10.16 7.34
CA GLU A 55 -5.78 -11.04 8.46
C GLU A 55 -4.76 -12.13 8.09
N LYS A 56 -4.02 -12.63 9.09
CA LYS A 56 -2.95 -13.64 8.93
C LYS A 56 -1.81 -13.17 8.02
N THR A 57 -1.64 -11.86 7.87
CA THR A 57 -0.49 -11.25 7.20
C THR A 57 0.30 -10.38 8.18
N VAL A 58 1.43 -9.84 7.70
CA VAL A 58 2.33 -9.00 8.48
C VAL A 58 2.28 -7.58 7.94
N VAL A 59 2.26 -6.63 8.86
CA VAL A 59 2.43 -5.20 8.60
C VAL A 59 3.84 -4.80 9.03
N GLN A 60 4.55 -4.11 8.15
CA GLN A 60 5.92 -3.65 8.37
C GLN A 60 5.90 -2.17 8.78
N ASN A 61 6.37 -1.86 9.97
CA ASN A 61 6.65 -0.49 10.38
C ASN A 61 8.08 -0.15 9.94
N ILE A 62 8.21 0.85 9.07
CA ILE A 62 9.45 1.18 8.36
C ILE A 62 9.74 2.67 8.48
N THR A 63 11.02 3.01 8.51
CA THR A 63 11.51 4.39 8.38
C THR A 63 12.18 4.57 7.04
N LEU A 64 11.82 5.62 6.31
CA LEU A 64 12.48 5.96 5.04
C LEU A 64 13.92 6.43 5.28
N THR A 65 14.86 5.97 4.47
CA THR A 65 16.28 6.39 4.55
C THR A 65 16.60 7.54 3.59
N GLU A 66 15.71 7.83 2.64
CA GLU A 66 15.80 8.93 1.68
C GLU A 66 14.40 9.47 1.35
N ASP A 67 14.35 10.70 0.82
CA ASP A 67 13.12 11.29 0.31
C ASP A 67 12.52 10.40 -0.78
N THR A 68 11.24 10.06 -0.64
CA THR A 68 10.58 9.07 -1.49
C THR A 68 9.21 9.54 -1.92
N LYS A 69 8.91 9.34 -3.20
CA LYS A 69 7.63 9.72 -3.81
C LYS A 69 6.68 8.53 -3.86
N PHE A 70 5.46 8.79 -3.44
CA PHE A 70 4.32 7.91 -3.47
C PHE A 70 3.21 8.56 -4.28
N VAL A 71 2.13 7.82 -4.47
CA VAL A 71 0.91 8.33 -5.08
C VAL A 71 -0.27 8.10 -4.16
N ARG A 72 -1.28 8.95 -4.33
CA ARG A 72 -2.55 8.83 -3.64
C ARG A 72 -3.68 9.05 -4.61
N VAL A 73 -4.69 8.20 -4.53
CA VAL A 73 -5.90 8.29 -5.34
C VAL A 73 -7.08 8.77 -4.50
N TYR A 74 -7.99 9.52 -5.12
CA TYR A 74 -9.18 10.07 -4.47
C TYR A 74 -10.28 10.39 -5.49
N ASP A 75 -11.51 10.52 -5.02
CA ASP A 75 -12.70 10.80 -5.85
C ASP A 75 -13.05 12.31 -5.93
N GLY A 76 -12.52 13.13 -5.01
CA GLY A 76 -12.79 14.57 -4.94
C GLY A 76 -14.18 14.91 -4.39
N VAL A 77 -14.92 13.92 -3.89
CA VAL A 77 -16.27 14.10 -3.31
C VAL A 77 -16.30 13.59 -1.88
N ASN A 78 -15.91 12.32 -1.67
CA ASN A 78 -15.88 11.68 -0.35
C ASN A 78 -14.47 11.61 0.23
N SER A 79 -13.45 11.78 -0.63
CA SER A 79 -12.03 11.74 -0.31
C SER A 79 -11.29 12.86 -1.04
N ASN A 80 -10.24 13.38 -0.40
CA ASN A 80 -9.43 14.47 -0.92
C ASN A 80 -7.98 14.03 -1.16
N LEU A 81 -7.23 14.89 -1.85
CA LEU A 81 -5.80 14.75 -2.09
C LEU A 81 -5.04 14.50 -0.78
N GLU A 82 -5.29 15.28 0.26
CA GLU A 82 -4.71 15.01 1.58
C GLU A 82 -5.41 13.82 2.25
N GLY A 83 -4.62 12.89 2.79
CA GLY A 83 -5.15 11.79 3.59
C GLY A 83 -4.09 10.79 4.03
N GLY A 84 -4.50 9.83 4.87
CA GLY A 84 -3.59 8.97 5.63
C GLY A 84 -3.07 7.73 4.92
N TRP A 85 -3.36 7.55 3.63
CA TRP A 85 -3.01 6.35 2.87
C TRP A 85 -2.43 6.71 1.51
N VAL A 86 -1.32 6.06 1.16
CA VAL A 86 -0.59 6.22 -0.10
C VAL A 86 -0.20 4.86 -0.66
N MET A 87 0.27 4.84 -1.90
CA MET A 87 0.62 3.66 -2.67
C MET A 87 1.94 3.92 -3.40
N ARG A 88 2.67 2.87 -3.79
CA ARG A 88 3.77 3.07 -4.75
C ARG A 88 3.16 3.30 -6.13
N ALA A 89 3.79 4.18 -6.91
CA ALA A 89 3.36 4.44 -8.28
C ALA A 89 3.33 3.16 -9.15
N GLU A 90 4.30 2.27 -8.94
CA GLU A 90 4.39 0.99 -9.66
C GLU A 90 3.24 0.02 -9.38
N ASP A 91 2.61 0.09 -8.20
CA ASP A 91 1.51 -0.80 -7.83
C ASP A 91 0.19 -0.43 -8.54
N ILE A 92 0.07 0.80 -9.07
CA ILE A 92 -1.16 1.27 -9.74
C ILE A 92 -0.97 1.70 -11.19
N LYS A 93 0.26 1.67 -11.69
CA LYS A 93 0.57 2.13 -13.05
C LYS A 93 -0.13 1.26 -14.08
N GLY A 94 -0.85 1.89 -15.01
CA GLY A 94 -1.60 1.20 -16.06
C GLY A 94 -2.96 0.65 -15.64
N LEU A 95 -3.30 0.66 -14.34
CA LEU A 95 -4.60 0.21 -13.84
C LEU A 95 -5.69 1.25 -14.12
N THR A 96 -6.90 0.77 -14.38
CA THR A 96 -8.11 1.59 -14.43
C THR A 96 -8.57 1.97 -13.02
N PRO A 97 -9.35 3.06 -12.85
CA PRO A 97 -10.00 3.40 -11.58
C PRO A 97 -10.67 2.24 -10.85
N LYS A 98 -11.36 1.36 -11.59
CA LYS A 98 -12.05 0.18 -11.03
C LYS A 98 -11.11 -0.91 -10.56
N GLU A 99 -10.03 -1.15 -11.29
CA GLU A 99 -8.98 -2.10 -10.87
C GLU A 99 -8.30 -1.58 -9.60
N ILE A 100 -7.98 -0.29 -9.55
CA ILE A 100 -7.43 0.35 -8.36
C ILE A 100 -8.41 0.24 -7.18
N GLN A 101 -9.70 0.52 -7.40
CA GLN A 101 -10.72 0.39 -6.36
C GLN A 101 -10.78 -1.04 -5.81
N ALA A 102 -10.73 -2.05 -6.68
CA ALA A 102 -10.81 -3.44 -6.28
C ALA A 102 -9.54 -3.94 -5.57
N GLU A 103 -8.37 -3.60 -6.09
CA GLU A 103 -7.07 -4.05 -5.54
C GLU A 103 -6.78 -3.42 -4.17
N PHE A 104 -7.24 -2.19 -3.96
CA PHE A 104 -7.06 -1.45 -2.71
C PHE A 104 -8.33 -1.34 -1.87
N ALA A 105 -9.37 -2.09 -2.24
CA ALA A 105 -10.65 -2.17 -1.55
C ALA A 105 -11.15 -0.79 -1.09
N LEU A 106 -11.24 0.16 -2.02
CA LEU A 106 -11.65 1.54 -1.75
C LEU A 106 -13.19 1.66 -1.75
N GLU A 107 -13.75 2.46 -0.84
CA GLU A 107 -15.21 2.67 -0.73
C GLU A 107 -15.81 3.29 -2.00
N TYR A 108 -15.09 4.22 -2.62
CA TYR A 108 -15.50 4.93 -3.81
C TYR A 108 -14.46 4.76 -4.92
N GLU A 109 -14.94 4.72 -6.16
CA GLU A 109 -14.08 4.65 -7.35
C GLU A 109 -13.26 5.94 -7.44
N PRO A 110 -11.92 5.87 -7.42
CA PRO A 110 -11.10 7.07 -7.47
C PRO A 110 -11.11 7.71 -8.85
N ILE A 111 -11.00 9.03 -8.92
CA ILE A 111 -10.99 9.79 -10.18
C ILE A 111 -9.64 10.45 -10.41
N PHE A 112 -9.06 10.97 -9.33
CA PHE A 112 -7.85 11.77 -9.34
C PHE A 112 -6.68 11.03 -8.70
N ILE A 113 -5.49 11.46 -9.07
CA ILE A 113 -4.22 11.00 -8.52
C ILE A 113 -3.36 12.20 -8.17
N GLY A 114 -2.68 12.11 -7.03
CA GLY A 114 -1.65 13.04 -6.60
C GLY A 114 -0.35 12.34 -6.26
N GLU A 115 0.74 13.08 -6.35
CA GLU A 115 2.04 12.71 -5.82
C GLU A 115 2.11 13.10 -4.33
N VAL A 116 2.73 12.25 -3.53
CA VAL A 116 3.01 12.51 -2.11
C VAL A 116 4.50 12.28 -1.88
N GLU A 117 5.23 13.35 -1.58
CA GLU A 117 6.65 13.24 -1.25
C GLU A 117 6.81 13.13 0.27
N LEU A 118 7.33 12.00 0.75
CA LEU A 118 7.70 11.78 2.14
C LEU A 118 9.20 11.97 2.32
N LYS A 119 9.61 12.46 3.49
CA LYS A 119 11.01 12.80 3.78
C LYS A 119 11.77 11.67 4.43
N ALA A 120 13.08 11.66 4.23
CA ALA A 120 13.97 10.77 4.97
C ALA A 120 13.74 10.92 6.49
N GLY A 121 13.57 9.80 7.19
CA GLY A 121 13.24 9.76 8.61
C GLY A 121 11.74 9.60 8.91
N ASP A 122 10.85 9.83 7.94
CA ASP A 122 9.42 9.57 8.12
C ASP A 122 9.17 8.08 8.38
N THR A 123 8.24 7.81 9.29
CA THR A 123 7.90 6.46 9.71
C THR A 123 6.47 6.11 9.33
N ILE A 124 6.33 5.07 8.52
CA ILE A 124 5.09 4.63 7.87
C ILE A 124 4.89 3.13 8.09
N ARG A 125 3.69 2.63 7.83
CA ARG A 125 3.40 1.19 7.84
C ARG A 125 3.03 0.73 6.45
N LEU A 126 3.43 -0.49 6.12
CA LEU A 126 3.14 -1.12 4.83
C LEU A 126 2.56 -2.51 5.07
N GLY A 127 1.52 -2.88 4.33
CA GLY A 127 0.92 -4.21 4.43
C GLY A 127 -0.08 -4.52 3.31
N GLU A 128 -0.50 -5.77 3.25
CA GLU A 128 -1.48 -6.24 2.26
C GLU A 128 -2.89 -5.77 2.63
N VAL A 129 -3.59 -5.20 1.65
CA VAL A 129 -4.96 -4.70 1.78
C VAL A 129 -5.91 -5.87 2.08
N GLY A 130 -6.71 -5.71 3.12
CA GLY A 130 -7.76 -6.64 3.49
C GLY A 130 -9.07 -6.45 2.71
N PRO A 131 -9.99 -7.42 2.78
CA PRO A 131 -11.27 -7.32 2.10
C PRO A 131 -12.14 -6.21 2.68
N ASN A 132 -12.60 -5.30 1.83
CA ASN A 132 -13.44 -4.18 2.25
C ASN A 132 -14.38 -3.71 1.13
N PHE A 133 -15.52 -3.13 1.51
CA PHE A 133 -16.52 -2.56 0.59
C PHE A 133 -16.96 -3.47 -0.59
N GLY A 134 -16.90 -4.79 -0.40
CA GLY A 134 -17.27 -5.78 -1.41
C GLY A 134 -16.12 -6.23 -2.32
N TYR A 135 -14.89 -5.80 -2.05
CA TYR A 135 -13.67 -6.22 -2.74
C TYR A 135 -12.79 -7.07 -1.84
N ASP A 136 -12.01 -7.97 -2.45
CA ASP A 136 -11.07 -8.84 -1.72
C ASP A 136 -9.78 -8.09 -1.31
N GLY A 137 -9.47 -6.97 -1.96
CA GLY A 137 -8.20 -6.26 -1.78
C GLY A 137 -7.02 -7.04 -2.38
N GLY A 138 -5.89 -7.05 -1.68
CA GLY A 138 -4.68 -7.78 -2.07
C GLY A 138 -3.52 -6.90 -2.58
N GLY A 139 -3.77 -5.62 -2.85
CA GLY A 139 -2.70 -4.64 -3.10
C GLY A 139 -1.84 -4.38 -1.85
N ILE A 140 -0.73 -3.65 -2.03
CA ILE A 140 0.12 -3.22 -0.91
C ILE A 140 -0.15 -1.76 -0.61
N GLN A 141 -0.77 -1.49 0.54
CA GLN A 141 -1.05 -0.12 0.99
C GLN A 141 -0.02 0.38 1.99
N ILE A 142 0.15 1.70 2.02
CA ILE A 142 1.05 2.39 2.94
C ILE A 142 0.23 3.35 3.79
N ASP A 143 0.32 3.20 5.11
CA ASP A 143 -0.37 4.02 6.10
C ASP A 143 0.59 5.04 6.73
N LEU A 144 0.15 6.29 6.76
CA LEU A 144 0.85 7.41 7.37
C LEU A 144 0.54 7.53 8.88
N GLN A 145 -0.13 6.53 9.47
CA GLN A 145 -0.44 6.45 10.90
C GLN A 145 -1.22 7.64 11.50
N GLN A 146 -1.99 8.37 10.68
CA GLN A 146 -2.64 9.66 11.01
C GLN A 146 -1.67 10.80 11.35
N GLN A 147 -0.41 10.71 10.91
CA GLN A 147 0.54 11.81 11.01
C GLN A 147 0.26 12.83 9.89
N TRP A 148 0.55 14.10 10.18
CA TRP A 148 0.58 15.17 9.17
C TRP A 148 1.99 15.22 8.57
N ILE A 149 2.26 14.27 7.67
CA ILE A 149 3.52 14.16 6.94
C ILE A 149 3.26 14.10 5.44
N GLY A 150 4.22 14.59 4.67
CA GLY A 150 4.21 14.55 3.22
C GLY A 150 3.78 15.86 2.55
N ASP A 151 4.40 16.13 1.42
CA ASP A 151 4.04 17.22 0.53
C ASP A 151 3.14 16.67 -0.60
N PHE A 152 1.89 17.12 -0.65
CA PHE A 152 0.88 16.61 -1.57
C PHE A 152 0.75 17.52 -2.80
N THR A 153 0.83 16.94 -3.99
CA THR A 153 0.66 17.65 -5.27
C THR A 153 -0.32 16.90 -6.16
N GLU A 154 -1.40 17.57 -6.60
CA GLU A 154 -2.33 16.98 -7.57
C GLU A 154 -1.63 16.78 -8.93
N LEU A 155 -1.74 15.58 -9.49
CA LEU A 155 -1.24 15.25 -10.83
C LEU A 155 -2.34 15.32 -11.89
N GLY A 156 -3.60 15.14 -11.50
CA GLY A 156 -4.77 15.21 -12.37
C GLY A 156 -5.63 13.96 -12.31
N LYS A 157 -6.25 13.57 -13.43
CA LYS A 157 -7.10 12.39 -13.51
C LYS A 157 -6.28 11.11 -13.74
N ILE A 158 -6.72 10.01 -13.14
CA ILE A 158 -6.10 8.69 -13.32
C ILE A 158 -6.07 8.27 -14.80
N GLU A 159 -7.14 8.57 -15.54
CA GLU A 159 -7.26 8.22 -16.96
C GLU A 159 -6.16 8.82 -17.85
N ASP A 160 -5.65 10.00 -17.45
CA ASP A 160 -4.60 10.75 -18.17
C ASP A 160 -3.18 10.39 -17.71
N TRP A 161 -3.05 9.82 -16.50
CA TRP A 161 -1.76 9.51 -15.88
C TRP A 161 -1.21 8.12 -16.24
N ARG A 162 -2.09 7.16 -16.54
CA ARG A 162 -1.78 5.73 -16.70
C ARG A 162 -0.81 5.41 -17.84
#